data_AF-A0A2M8DW43-F1
#
_entry.id   AF-A0A2M8DW43-F1
#
_cell.length_a   1.000
_cell.length_b   1.000
_cell.length_c   1.000
_cell.angle_alpha   90.00
_cell.angle_beta   90.00
_cell.angle_gamma   90.00
#
_symmetry.space_group_name_H-M   'P 1'
#
loop_
_entity.id
_entity.type
_entity.pdbx_description
1 polymer ?
#
loop_
_entity_poly.entity_id
_entity_poly.type
_entity_poly.pdbx_seq_one_letter_code
_entity_poly.pdbx_strand_id
1 'polypeptide(L)' 'VYRRLLELGVIVRPIGNYALPDYLRVSIGLESQNQKFLSAMKQILGEEA' A
#
# COMPACT_ATOMS: atom_id res chain seq x y z
N VAL A 1 -5.26 5.62 3.75
CA VAL A 1 -4.50 4.46 3.23
C VAL A 1 -2.98 4.66 3.29
N TYR A 2 -2.41 5.70 2.66
CA TYR A 2 -0.95 5.93 2.61
C TYR A 2 -0.23 5.86 3.98
N ARG A 3 -0.63 6.69 4.95
CA ARG A 3 -0.01 6.69 6.29
C ARG A 3 -0.11 5.33 7.00
N ARG A 4 -1.25 4.64 6.85
CA ARG A 4 -1.47 3.31 7.43
C ARG A 4 -0.54 2.25 6.84
N LEU A 5 -0.31 2.29 5.53
CA LEU A 5 0.66 1.40 4.88
C LEU A 5 2.08 1.63 5.42
N LEU A 6 2.48 2.90 5.62
CA LEU A 6 3.76 3.22 6.24
C LEU A 6 3.87 2.73 7.69
N GLU A 7 2.81 2.89 8.49
CA GLU A 7 2.73 2.38 9.87
C GLU A 7 2.86 0.85 9.93
N LEU A 8 2.36 0.12 8.92
CA LEU A 8 2.49 -1.34 8.76
C LEU A 8 3.83 -1.77 8.13
N GLY A 9 4.74 -0.82 7.92
CA GLY A 9 6.06 -1.08 7.33
C GLY A 9 6.00 -1.47 5.85
N VAL A 10 5.04 -0.92 5.11
CA VAL A 10 4.91 -1.06 3.66
C VAL A 10 5.13 0.29 3.00
N ILE A 11 6.25 0.42 2.29
CA ILE A 11 6.67 1.67 1.65
C ILE A 11 6.07 1.76 0.25
N VAL A 12 5.22 2.76 0.03
CA VAL A 12 4.61 3.06 -1.28
C VAL A 12 4.95 4.49 -1.69
N ARG A 13 4.86 4.83 -2.98
CA ARG A 13 5.21 6.17 -3.49
C ARG A 13 3.97 6.92 -3.97
N PRO A 14 3.63 8.08 -3.38
CA PRO A 14 2.55 8.91 -3.90
C PRO A 14 2.97 9.51 -5.25
N ILE A 15 2.03 9.57 -6.20
CA ILE A 15 2.26 10.09 -7.56
C ILE A 15 1.40 11.31 -7.87
N GLY A 16 1.01 12.06 -6.84
CA GLY A 16 0.17 13.26 -6.97
C GLY A 16 0.70 14.30 -7.98
N ASN A 17 2.02 14.38 -8.14
CA ASN A 17 2.67 15.29 -9.11
C ASN A 17 2.34 14.96 -10.58
N TYR A 18 1.79 13.78 -10.88
CA TYR A 18 1.36 13.38 -12.22
C TYR A 18 -0.14 13.64 -12.48
N ALA A 19 -0.73 14.64 -11.81
CA ALA A 19 -2.18 14.90 -11.82
C ALA A 19 -3.03 13.71 -11.32
N LEU A 20 -2.44 12.85 -10.49
CA LEU A 20 -3.08 11.68 -9.88
C LEU A 20 -2.99 11.75 -8.34
N PRO A 21 -3.66 12.73 -7.69
CA PRO A 21 -3.50 13.03 -6.27
C PRO A 21 -3.90 11.88 -5.34
N ASP A 22 -4.88 11.07 -5.75
CA ASP A 22 -5.42 9.97 -4.94
C ASP A 22 -4.79 8.61 -5.26
N TYR A 23 -3.78 8.57 -6.13
CA TYR A 23 -3.13 7.34 -6.55
C TYR A 23 -1.79 7.12 -5.87
N LEU A 24 -1.53 5.85 -5.57
CA LEU A 24 -0.27 5.37 -5.02
C LEU A 24 0.38 4.43 -6.03
N ARG A 25 1.66 4.63 -6.29
CA ARG A 25 2.46 3.69 -7.06
C ARG A 25 3.03 2.63 -6.13
N VAL A 26 2.68 1.38 -6.41
CA VAL A 26 3.21 0.20 -5.72
C VAL A 26 4.22 -0.49 -6.64
N SER A 27 5.39 -0.82 -6.11
CA SER A 27 6.39 -1.61 -6.82
C SER A 27 6.17 -3.08 -6.50
N ILE A 28 6.16 -3.93 -7.53
CA ILE A 28 6.07 -5.38 -7.35
C ILE A 28 7.46 -5.90 -7.03
N GLY A 29 7.59 -6.51 -5.85
CA GLY A 29 8.84 -7.07 -5.36
C GLY A 29 8.79 -8.59 -5.30
N LEU A 30 9.53 -9.16 -4.36
CA LEU A 30 9.47 -10.58 -4.03
C LEU A 30 8.06 -10.97 -3.54
N GLU A 31 7.72 -12.25 -3.67
CA GLU A 31 6.44 -12.81 -3.23
C GLU A 31 6.13 -12.45 -1.77
N SER A 32 7.11 -12.58 -0.87
CA SER A 32 6.94 -12.23 0.55
C SER A 32 6.63 -10.75 0.79
N GLN A 33 7.18 -9.85 -0.04
CA GLN A 33 6.89 -8.42 0.03
C GLN A 33 5.48 -8.13 -0.48
N ASN A 34 5.07 -8.80 -1.56
CA ASN A 34 3.72 -8.68 -2.12
C ASN A 34 2.67 -9.23 -1.14
N GLN A 35 2.96 -10.35 -0.48
CA GLN A 35 2.08 -10.93 0.53
C GLN A 35 1.90 -10.00 1.74
N LYS A 36 2.98 -9.35 2.20
CA LYS A 36 2.90 -8.34 3.27
C LYS A 36 2.04 -7.15 2.84
N PHE A 37 2.19 -6.64 1.62
CA PHE A 37 1.35 -5.56 1.11
C PHE A 37 -0.13 -5.95 1.05
N LEU A 38 -0.45 -7.14 0.53
CA LEU A 38 -1.83 -7.64 0.44
C LEU A 38 -2.47 -7.81 1.83
N SER A 39 -1.73 -8.35 2.80
CA SER A 39 -2.21 -8.47 4.18
C SER A 39 -2.46 -7.10 4.81
N ALA A 40 -1.53 -6.15 4.67
CA ALA A 40 -1.72 -4.78 5.16
C ALA A 40 -2.92 -4.09 4.51
N MET A 41 -3.17 -4.32 3.21
CA MET A 41 -4.31 -3.77 2.50
C MET A 41 -5.64 -4.32 3.02
N LYS A 42 -5.74 -5.64 3.25
CA LYS A 42 -6.94 -6.26 3.85
C LYS A 42 -7.26 -5.67 5.23
N GLN A 43 -6.24 -5.51 6.06
CA GLN A 43 -6.38 -4.91 7.39
C GLN A 43 -6.87 -3.45 7.32
N ILE A 44 -6.37 -2.65 6.37
CA ILE A 44 -6.78 -1.24 6.20
C ILE A 44 -8.21 -1.13 5.64
N LEU A 45 -8.58 -2.03 4.72
CA LEU A 45 -9.92 -2.04 4.11
C LEU A 45 -10.98 -2.66 5.04
N GLY A 46 -10.59 -3.28 6.15
CA GLY A 46 -11.51 -3.94 7.07
C GLY A 46 -12.10 -5.23 6.48
N GLU A 47 -11.40 -5.86 5.53
CA GLU A 47 -11.78 -7.17 4.96
C GLU A 47 -11.32 -8.35 5.84
N GLU A 48 -11.07 -8.09 7.13
CA GLU A 48 -10.90 -9.13 8.16
C GLU A 48 -12.25 -9.31 8.85
N ALA A 49 -12.96 -10.39 8.48
CA ALA A 49 -14.09 -10.94 9.23
C ALA A 49 -13.57 -11.87 10.35
#